data_AF-K6VGM6-F1
#
_entry.id   AF-K6VGM6-F1
#
_cell.length_a   1.000
_cell.length_b   1.000
_cell.length_c   1.000
_cell.angle_alpha   90.00
_cell.angle_beta   90.00
_cell.angle_gamma   90.00
#
_symmetry.space_group_name_H-M   'P 1'
#
loop_
_entity.id
_entity.type
_entity.pdbx_description
1 polymer ?
#
loop_
_entity_poly.entity_id
_entity_poly.type
_entity_poly.pdbx_seq_one_letter_code
_entity_poly.pdbx_strand_id
1 'polypeptide(L)'
;MSSVRTSVARTILYCKDWLRFNLTGERLTDYTEASRHFLDVASGTISDALAERLGMADATALVPPINPADALGGRVDWIRSTLGLADTPWSEIEVEAEQAGPGSGGVLYLPYGSPGGERAPFQDTNASASWLGMSVSTTRQQILRAVYEGVAFSLIECVDVLGVEGDLVVSGGGFRSDLVCRILADATGRRVLRQDAPEAGARGAAVCVLVSAGEMPDLKTAAEALATGVSPFDPNPDNEALYAQAHSVYVAARDALRPAWPLMRELRAATAEKEN
;
A
#
# COMPACT_ATOMS: atom_id res chain seq x y z
N MET A 1 -20.38 13.54 -25.98
CA MET A 1 -19.36 12.96 -26.88
C MET A 1 -19.45 11.45 -26.76
N SER A 2 -20.24 10.82 -27.62
CA SER A 2 -20.39 9.35 -27.70
C SER A 2 -19.05 8.76 -28.13
N SER A 3 -18.41 8.00 -27.25
CA SER A 3 -17.07 7.45 -27.49
C SER A 3 -17.16 6.37 -28.57
N VAL A 4 -16.60 6.64 -29.75
CA VAL A 4 -16.46 5.69 -30.88
C VAL A 4 -15.65 4.43 -30.50
N ARG A 5 -15.06 4.38 -29.30
CA ARG A 5 -14.15 3.32 -28.86
C ARG A 5 -14.84 2.16 -28.13
N THR A 6 -15.98 2.37 -27.48
CA THR A 6 -16.71 1.28 -26.79
C THR A 6 -17.55 0.44 -27.75
N SER A 7 -18.04 1.02 -28.85
CA SER A 7 -18.94 0.32 -29.79
C SER A 7 -18.31 -0.84 -30.56
N VAL A 8 -16.97 -0.91 -30.61
CA VAL A 8 -16.21 -2.00 -31.25
C VAL A 8 -15.51 -2.91 -30.23
N ALA A 9 -15.46 -2.49 -28.97
CA ALA A 9 -14.88 -3.28 -27.90
C ALA A 9 -15.87 -4.37 -27.49
N ARG A 10 -15.37 -5.59 -27.28
CA ARG A 10 -16.21 -6.74 -26.87
C ARG A 10 -16.04 -7.10 -25.39
N THR A 11 -14.92 -6.71 -24.79
CA THR A 11 -14.58 -6.96 -23.38
C THR A 11 -13.47 -5.98 -22.95
N ILE A 12 -13.55 -5.49 -21.72
CA ILE A 12 -12.47 -4.76 -21.03
C ILE A 12 -11.74 -5.77 -20.15
N LEU A 13 -10.43 -5.89 -20.33
CA LEU A 13 -9.59 -6.85 -19.60
C LEU A 13 -8.42 -6.09 -18.98
N TYR A 14 -8.13 -6.36 -17.71
CA TYR A 14 -6.85 -5.97 -17.12
C TYR A 14 -5.73 -6.88 -17.60
N CYS A 15 -4.48 -6.50 -17.34
CA CYS A 15 -3.31 -7.25 -17.82
C CYS A 15 -3.34 -8.74 -17.42
N LYS A 16 -3.86 -9.05 -16.23
CA LYS A 16 -4.04 -10.44 -15.78
C LYS A 16 -5.20 -11.17 -16.46
N ASP A 17 -6.31 -10.46 -16.73
CA ASP A 17 -7.50 -11.03 -17.37
C ASP A 17 -7.18 -11.40 -18.82
N TRP A 18 -6.32 -10.60 -19.48
CA TRP A 18 -5.77 -10.90 -20.79
C TRP A 18 -4.90 -12.16 -20.79
N LEU A 19 -4.02 -12.32 -19.79
CA LEU A 19 -3.21 -13.54 -19.65
C LEU A 19 -4.10 -14.77 -19.44
N ARG A 20 -5.09 -14.69 -18.55
CA ARG A 20 -6.09 -15.75 -18.34
C ARG A 20 -6.81 -16.10 -19.63
N PHE A 21 -7.33 -15.11 -20.35
CA PHE A 21 -8.03 -15.34 -21.62
C PHE A 21 -7.16 -16.05 -22.65
N ASN A 22 -5.88 -15.68 -22.77
CA ASN A 22 -4.96 -16.36 -23.69
C ASN A 22 -4.66 -17.81 -23.27
N LEU A 23 -4.68 -18.11 -21.97
CA LEU A 23 -4.36 -19.44 -21.43
C LEU A 23 -5.57 -20.38 -21.37
N THR A 24 -6.78 -19.85 -21.13
CA THR A 24 -7.99 -20.66 -20.88
C THR A 24 -9.09 -20.46 -21.91
N GLY A 25 -9.02 -19.40 -22.73
CA GLY A 25 -10.10 -18.96 -23.61
C GLY A 25 -11.28 -18.30 -22.88
N GLU A 26 -11.24 -18.23 -21.55
CA GLU A 26 -12.30 -17.66 -20.72
C GLU A 26 -12.10 -16.16 -20.51
N ARG A 27 -13.19 -15.39 -20.59
CA ARG A 27 -13.18 -13.94 -20.32
C ARG A 27 -13.72 -13.71 -18.92
N LEU A 28 -12.84 -13.51 -17.96
CA LEU A 28 -13.17 -13.34 -16.54
C LEU A 28 -12.21 -12.29 -15.93
N THR A 29 -12.72 -11.46 -15.03
CA THR A 29 -11.94 -10.55 -14.18
C THR A 29 -12.06 -11.00 -12.73
N ASP A 30 -11.45 -10.33 -11.76
CA ASP A 30 -11.57 -10.65 -10.34
C ASP A 30 -12.18 -9.50 -9.53
N TYR A 31 -12.42 -9.73 -8.23
CA TYR A 31 -13.04 -8.71 -7.38
C TYR A 31 -12.19 -7.46 -7.21
N THR A 32 -10.87 -7.57 -7.10
CA THR A 32 -10.04 -6.40 -6.81
C THR A 32 -9.65 -5.62 -8.08
N GLU A 33 -9.67 -6.24 -9.27
CA GLU A 33 -9.71 -5.50 -10.53
C GLU A 33 -11.10 -4.93 -10.83
N ALA A 34 -12.19 -5.67 -10.59
CA ALA A 34 -13.56 -5.17 -10.75
C ALA A 34 -13.84 -3.97 -9.83
N SER A 35 -13.23 -3.94 -8.64
CA SER A 35 -13.34 -2.83 -7.68
C SER A 35 -12.86 -1.49 -8.24
N ARG A 36 -12.03 -1.50 -9.30
CA ARG A 36 -11.49 -0.28 -9.93
C ARG A 36 -12.36 0.30 -11.03
N HIS A 37 -13.44 -0.38 -11.43
CA HIS A 37 -14.28 0.07 -12.54
C HIS A 37 -15.72 0.33 -12.14
N PHE A 38 -16.49 -0.62 -11.63
CA PHE A 38 -17.91 -0.37 -11.35
C PHE A 38 -18.50 -1.27 -10.25
N LEU A 39 -17.67 -1.94 -9.44
CA LEU A 39 -18.14 -2.84 -8.40
C LEU A 39 -18.92 -2.08 -7.32
N ASP A 40 -20.16 -2.49 -7.06
CA ASP A 40 -20.80 -2.23 -5.78
C ASP A 40 -20.17 -3.16 -4.75
N VAL A 41 -19.41 -2.58 -3.82
CA VAL A 41 -18.67 -3.33 -2.80
C VAL A 41 -19.61 -4.04 -1.83
N ALA A 42 -20.83 -3.54 -1.63
CA ALA A 42 -21.81 -4.15 -0.72
C ALA A 42 -22.49 -5.38 -1.36
N SER A 43 -22.78 -5.34 -2.66
CA SER A 43 -23.40 -6.48 -3.37
C SER A 43 -22.39 -7.43 -4.01
N GLY A 44 -21.14 -7.00 -4.19
CA GLY A 44 -20.11 -7.76 -4.92
C GLY A 44 -20.39 -7.87 -6.42
N THR A 45 -21.28 -7.03 -6.97
CA THR A 45 -21.67 -7.06 -8.39
C THR A 45 -21.36 -5.74 -9.07
N ILE A 46 -21.27 -5.75 -10.40
CA ILE A 46 -21.16 -4.52 -11.18
C ILE A 46 -22.42 -3.66 -10.99
N SER A 47 -22.21 -2.35 -10.79
CA SER A 47 -23.25 -1.34 -10.54
C SER A 47 -23.47 -0.48 -11.77
N ASP A 48 -24.57 -0.74 -12.47
CA ASP A 48 -25.00 0.09 -13.61
C ASP A 48 -25.29 1.53 -13.18
N ALA A 49 -25.81 1.71 -11.95
CA ALA A 49 -26.05 3.05 -11.39
C ALA A 49 -24.75 3.84 -11.16
N LEU A 50 -23.66 3.18 -10.76
CA LEU A 50 -22.34 3.82 -10.63
C LEU A 50 -21.78 4.19 -12.01
N ALA A 51 -21.92 3.30 -13.00
CA ALA A 51 -21.48 3.54 -14.36
C ALA A 51 -22.25 4.68 -15.05
N GLU A 52 -23.56 4.77 -14.86
CA GLU A 52 -24.39 5.89 -15.34
C GLU A 52 -23.93 7.22 -14.77
N ARG A 53 -23.66 7.29 -13.45
CA ARG A 53 -23.15 8.50 -12.80
C ARG A 53 -21.78 8.95 -13.30
N LEU A 54 -20.97 8.00 -13.76
CA LEU A 54 -19.65 8.26 -14.36
C LEU A 54 -19.72 8.55 -15.87
N GLY A 55 -20.91 8.49 -16.49
CA GLY A 55 -21.09 8.67 -17.93
C GLY A 55 -20.54 7.51 -18.76
N MET A 56 -20.48 6.31 -18.17
CA MET A 56 -19.88 5.10 -18.74
C MET A 56 -20.85 3.91 -18.74
N ALA A 57 -22.16 4.15 -18.84
CA ALA A 57 -23.20 3.11 -18.83
C ALA A 57 -22.91 1.97 -19.84
N ASP A 58 -22.41 2.33 -21.02
CA ASP A 58 -22.09 1.37 -22.09
C ASP A 58 -20.92 0.43 -21.74
N ALA A 59 -20.12 0.77 -20.71
CA ALA A 59 -18.92 0.04 -20.35
C ALA A 59 -19.18 -1.13 -19.38
N THR A 60 -20.31 -1.17 -18.66
CA THR A 60 -20.61 -2.27 -17.72
C THR A 60 -20.82 -3.59 -18.46
N ALA A 61 -21.44 -3.53 -19.64
CA ALA A 61 -21.60 -4.68 -20.54
C ALA A 61 -20.27 -5.24 -21.07
N LEU A 62 -19.18 -4.48 -20.97
CA LEU A 62 -17.84 -4.90 -21.39
C LEU A 62 -17.05 -5.53 -20.24
N VAL A 63 -17.49 -5.40 -18.98
CA VAL A 63 -16.81 -5.99 -17.83
C VAL A 63 -17.09 -7.50 -17.82
N PRO A 64 -16.06 -8.36 -17.88
CA PRO A 64 -16.26 -9.80 -17.82
C PRO A 64 -16.70 -10.23 -16.40
N PRO A 65 -17.27 -11.43 -16.22
CA PRO A 65 -17.69 -11.92 -14.91
C PRO A 65 -16.53 -11.95 -13.90
N ILE A 66 -16.84 -11.65 -12.63
CA ILE A 66 -15.90 -11.43 -11.53
C ILE A 66 -15.53 -12.77 -10.85
N ASN A 67 -14.24 -12.99 -10.59
CA ASN A 67 -13.61 -14.18 -10.06
C ASN A 67 -12.30 -13.86 -9.27
N PRO A 68 -12.30 -13.86 -7.92
CA PRO A 68 -11.35 -13.17 -7.00
C PRO A 68 -9.85 -13.58 -7.04
N ALA A 69 -8.89 -12.62 -7.09
CA ALA A 69 -7.51 -12.62 -6.52
C ALA A 69 -6.55 -11.50 -7.08
N ASP A 70 -5.77 -10.75 -6.25
CA ASP A 70 -4.88 -9.59 -6.64
C ASP A 70 -3.60 -9.26 -5.80
N ALA A 71 -2.70 -8.33 -6.28
CA ALA A 71 -1.74 -7.44 -5.52
C ALA A 71 -0.94 -6.30 -6.32
N LEU A 72 -0.26 -5.30 -5.66
CA LEU A 72 0.51 -4.07 -6.16
C LEU A 72 1.66 -3.50 -5.23
N GLY A 73 2.73 -2.76 -5.71
CA GLY A 73 3.73 -1.97 -4.87
C GLY A 73 4.85 -1.08 -5.53
N GLY A 74 5.33 0.05 -4.89
CA GLY A 74 6.54 0.85 -5.29
C GLY A 74 6.75 2.33 -4.78
N ARG A 75 7.23 2.61 -3.54
CA ARG A 75 7.40 4.02 -3.00
C ARG A 75 8.74 4.41 -2.34
N VAL A 76 9.59 3.46 -1.91
CA VAL A 76 10.72 3.73 -1.01
C VAL A 76 12.03 4.09 -1.74
N ASP A 77 12.16 3.72 -3.03
CA ASP A 77 13.36 3.97 -3.83
C ASP A 77 13.65 5.45 -4.12
N TRP A 78 12.61 6.30 -4.16
CA TRP A 78 12.77 7.74 -4.40
C TRP A 78 13.54 8.44 -3.27
N ILE A 79 13.27 8.06 -2.02
CA ILE A 79 13.89 8.68 -0.84
C ILE A 79 15.39 8.35 -0.81
N ARG A 80 15.73 7.08 -1.08
CA ARG A 80 17.11 6.61 -1.15
C ARG A 80 17.92 7.40 -2.17
N SER A 81 17.39 7.59 -3.38
CA SER A 81 18.03 8.39 -4.42
C SER A 81 18.17 9.85 -4.02
N THR A 82 17.12 10.45 -3.43
CA THR A 82 17.11 11.87 -3.03
C THR A 82 18.13 12.17 -1.93
N LEU A 83 18.38 11.22 -1.03
CA LEU A 83 19.38 11.36 0.04
C LEU A 83 20.81 11.03 -0.42
N GLY A 84 21.03 10.77 -1.72
CA GLY A 84 22.35 10.43 -2.26
C GLY A 84 22.82 9.01 -1.89
N LEU A 85 21.88 8.10 -1.62
CA LEU A 85 22.14 6.73 -1.17
C LEU A 85 21.80 5.67 -2.23
N ALA A 86 21.67 6.08 -3.49
CA ALA A 86 21.30 5.21 -4.60
C ALA A 86 22.22 3.98 -4.73
N ASP A 87 23.50 4.13 -4.38
CA ASP A 87 24.50 3.05 -4.42
C ASP A 87 24.68 2.32 -3.08
N THR A 88 24.08 2.82 -1.99
CA THR A 88 24.20 2.22 -0.64
C THR A 88 23.19 1.10 -0.45
N PRO A 89 23.60 -0.14 -0.13
CA PRO A 89 22.68 -1.25 0.11
C PRO A 89 21.63 -0.95 1.19
N TRP A 90 20.40 -1.47 1.01
CA TRP A 90 19.31 -1.27 1.99
C TRP A 90 19.69 -1.70 3.41
N SER A 91 20.43 -2.79 3.56
CA SER A 91 20.91 -3.27 4.86
C SER A 91 21.79 -2.26 5.59
N GLU A 92 22.62 -1.50 4.87
CA GLU A 92 23.47 -0.47 5.46
C GLU A 92 22.65 0.76 5.87
N ILE A 93 21.66 1.14 5.05
CA ILE A 93 20.72 2.23 5.36
C ILE A 93 19.91 1.89 6.62
N GLU A 94 19.45 0.64 6.76
CA GLU A 94 18.72 0.19 7.94
C GLU A 94 19.58 0.23 9.20
N VAL A 95 20.82 -0.28 9.14
CA VAL A 95 21.76 -0.20 10.27
C VAL A 95 22.02 1.25 10.69
N GLU A 96 22.11 2.18 9.74
CA GLU A 96 22.28 3.60 10.05
C GLU A 96 21.01 4.20 10.69
N ALA A 97 19.83 3.90 10.14
CA ALA A 97 18.57 4.36 10.70
C ALA A 97 18.35 3.85 12.13
N GLU A 98 18.79 2.63 12.43
CA GLU A 98 18.69 2.04 13.77
C GLU A 98 19.45 2.80 14.85
N GLN A 99 20.56 3.47 14.50
CA GLN A 99 21.37 4.23 15.44
C GLN A 99 20.62 5.42 16.05
N ALA A 100 19.56 5.93 15.41
CA ALA A 100 18.74 7.00 15.96
C ALA A 100 17.81 6.54 17.09
N GLY A 101 17.49 5.25 17.15
CA GLY A 101 16.51 4.68 18.08
C GLY A 101 15.06 5.09 17.80
N PRO A 102 14.10 4.56 18.58
CA PRO A 102 12.68 4.87 18.46
C PRO A 102 12.37 6.37 18.59
N GLY A 103 11.43 6.85 17.77
CA GLY A 103 10.95 8.23 17.79
C GLY A 103 11.83 9.24 17.05
N SER A 104 12.93 8.78 16.42
CA SER A 104 13.75 9.60 15.50
C SER A 104 14.24 10.93 16.07
N GLY A 105 14.41 11.04 17.38
CA GLY A 105 14.74 12.31 18.05
C GLY A 105 13.71 13.43 17.85
N GLY A 106 12.45 13.09 17.55
CA GLY A 106 11.37 14.04 17.29
C GLY A 106 11.21 14.44 15.82
N VAL A 107 12.03 13.92 14.92
CA VAL A 107 11.88 14.15 13.47
C VAL A 107 10.74 13.28 12.94
N LEU A 108 9.84 13.88 12.17
CA LEU A 108 8.71 13.18 11.55
C LEU A 108 8.83 13.21 10.03
N TYR A 109 8.39 12.14 9.39
CA TYR A 109 8.26 12.06 7.94
C TYR A 109 6.82 11.68 7.55
N LEU A 110 6.19 12.49 6.72
CA LEU A 110 4.92 12.15 6.08
C LEU A 110 5.21 11.47 4.72
N PRO A 111 4.76 10.23 4.46
CA PRO A 111 5.21 9.43 3.32
C PRO A 111 4.42 9.63 2.01
N TYR A 112 3.71 10.75 1.86
CA TYR A 112 2.78 10.98 0.75
C TYR A 112 3.48 11.49 -0.53
N GLY A 113 4.55 10.80 -0.95
CA GLY A 113 5.41 11.21 -2.07
C GLY A 113 4.84 10.91 -3.46
N SER A 114 3.70 10.22 -3.56
CA SER A 114 3.11 9.89 -4.86
C SER A 114 2.59 11.15 -5.57
N PRO A 115 2.78 11.28 -6.90
CA PRO A 115 2.17 12.36 -7.67
C PRO A 115 0.64 12.45 -7.49
N GLY A 116 -0.02 11.30 -7.28
CA GLY A 116 -1.46 11.22 -7.04
C GLY A 116 -1.90 11.41 -5.59
N GLY A 117 -1.00 11.83 -4.69
CA GLY A 117 -1.29 12.02 -3.28
C GLY A 117 -1.43 10.70 -2.52
N GLU A 118 -2.36 10.63 -1.57
CA GLU A 118 -2.61 9.43 -0.77
C GLU A 118 -4.03 8.89 -0.96
N ARG A 119 -4.15 7.56 -0.87
CA ARG A 119 -5.41 6.82 -1.06
C ARG A 119 -5.89 6.13 0.21
N ALA A 120 -4.96 5.76 1.09
CA ALA A 120 -5.23 5.21 2.41
C ALA A 120 -4.05 5.59 3.34
N PRO A 121 -4.28 5.88 4.63
CA PRO A 121 -5.52 5.68 5.39
C PRO A 121 -6.61 6.74 5.14
N PHE A 122 -6.26 7.84 4.48
CA PHE A 122 -7.20 8.86 4.00
C PHE A 122 -7.00 9.08 2.51
N GLN A 123 -8.01 9.66 1.86
CA GLN A 123 -7.93 10.08 0.47
C GLN A 123 -7.66 11.58 0.39
N ASP A 124 -6.55 11.95 -0.24
CA ASP A 124 -6.23 13.33 -0.58
C ASP A 124 -5.23 13.36 -1.74
N THR A 125 -5.69 13.79 -2.91
CA THR A 125 -4.87 13.85 -4.12
C THR A 125 -3.78 14.92 -4.05
N ASN A 126 -3.92 15.88 -3.14
CA ASN A 126 -2.94 16.95 -2.97
C ASN A 126 -1.82 16.57 -2.00
N ALA A 127 -2.00 15.50 -1.21
CA ALA A 127 -1.05 15.06 -0.20
C ALA A 127 0.39 15.03 -0.75
N SER A 128 1.31 15.41 0.12
CA SER A 128 2.71 15.61 -0.23
C SER A 128 3.61 15.12 0.89
N ALA A 129 4.72 14.49 0.51
CA ALA A 129 5.76 14.09 1.45
C ALA A 129 6.36 15.30 2.17
N SER A 130 6.76 15.15 3.43
CA SER A 130 7.32 16.24 4.24
C SER A 130 8.17 15.71 5.39
N TRP A 131 9.32 16.35 5.64
CA TRP A 131 10.05 16.22 6.90
C TRP A 131 9.71 17.38 7.82
N LEU A 132 9.49 17.08 9.10
CA LEU A 132 9.04 18.03 10.12
C LEU A 132 9.83 17.82 11.42
N GLY A 133 9.89 18.84 12.28
CA GLY A 133 10.54 18.73 13.60
C GLY A 133 12.08 18.80 13.58
N MET A 134 12.69 19.19 12.47
CA MET A 134 14.15 19.26 12.33
C MET A 134 14.74 20.53 12.99
N SER A 135 15.99 20.41 13.44
CA SER A 135 16.82 21.52 13.91
C SER A 135 18.27 21.37 13.43
N VAL A 136 19.14 22.33 13.74
CA VAL A 136 20.57 22.27 13.36
C VAL A 136 21.34 21.11 14.02
N SER A 137 20.79 20.48 15.06
CA SER A 137 21.36 19.28 15.68
C SER A 137 20.80 17.98 15.11
N THR A 138 19.84 18.04 14.18
CA THR A 138 19.25 16.85 13.58
C THR A 138 20.31 16.06 12.81
N THR A 139 20.40 14.77 13.09
CA THR A 139 21.37 13.88 12.46
C THR A 139 20.78 13.19 11.24
N ARG A 140 21.65 12.69 10.36
CA ARG A 140 21.23 11.89 9.19
C ARG A 140 20.50 10.62 9.61
N GLN A 141 20.94 9.98 10.69
CA GLN A 141 20.31 8.79 11.27
C GLN A 141 18.84 9.08 11.64
N GLN A 142 18.56 10.24 12.24
CA GLN A 142 17.21 10.65 12.61
C GLN A 142 16.32 10.90 11.38
N ILE A 143 16.87 11.52 10.33
CA ILE A 143 16.16 11.73 9.06
C ILE A 143 15.80 10.39 8.41
N LEU A 144 16.73 9.42 8.42
CA LEU A 144 16.50 8.08 7.90
C LEU A 144 15.47 7.33 8.73
N ARG A 145 15.63 7.29 10.06
CA ARG A 145 14.68 6.63 10.97
C ARG A 145 13.25 7.18 10.81
N ALA A 146 13.12 8.50 10.67
CA ALA A 146 11.83 9.14 10.50
C ALA A 146 11.09 8.62 9.27
N VAL A 147 11.80 8.27 8.19
CA VAL A 147 11.19 7.70 6.97
C VAL A 147 10.56 6.34 7.26
N TYR A 148 11.30 5.45 7.94
CA TYR A 148 10.80 4.13 8.31
C TYR A 148 9.61 4.23 9.26
N GLU A 149 9.70 5.10 10.27
CA GLU A 149 8.61 5.33 11.23
C GLU A 149 7.39 5.94 10.56
N GLY A 150 7.56 6.92 9.67
CA GLY A 150 6.48 7.56 8.93
C GLY A 150 5.71 6.60 8.03
N VAL A 151 6.41 5.67 7.36
CA VAL A 151 5.79 4.59 6.57
C VAL A 151 5.02 3.65 7.50
N ALA A 152 5.60 3.23 8.62
CA ALA A 152 4.92 2.36 9.58
C ALA A 152 3.66 3.03 10.16
N PHE A 153 3.74 4.30 10.56
CA PHE A 153 2.60 5.06 11.08
C PHE A 153 1.44 5.15 10.09
N SER A 154 1.72 5.37 8.79
CA SER A 154 0.65 5.34 7.77
C SER A 154 -0.06 3.98 7.64
N LEU A 155 0.65 2.88 7.97
CA LEU A 155 0.10 1.53 7.95
C LEU A 155 -0.72 1.23 9.22
N ILE A 156 -0.33 1.77 10.37
CA ILE A 156 -1.07 1.60 11.64
C ILE A 156 -2.51 2.07 11.48
N GLU A 157 -2.71 3.26 10.92
CA GLU A 157 -4.07 3.76 10.71
C GLU A 157 -4.89 2.86 9.76
N CYS A 158 -4.25 2.22 8.78
CA CYS A 158 -4.92 1.23 7.93
C CYS A 158 -5.28 -0.03 8.73
N VAL A 159 -4.39 -0.50 9.61
CA VAL A 159 -4.64 -1.66 10.49
C VAL A 159 -5.80 -1.38 11.44
N ASP A 160 -5.84 -0.20 12.05
CA ASP A 160 -6.89 0.23 12.98
C ASP A 160 -8.25 0.30 12.27
N VAL A 161 -8.30 0.88 11.07
CA VAL A 161 -9.53 0.97 10.26
C VAL A 161 -10.04 -0.42 9.85
N LEU A 162 -9.13 -1.35 9.54
CA LEU A 162 -9.49 -2.71 9.14
C LEU A 162 -9.96 -3.58 10.32
N GLY A 163 -9.74 -3.15 11.58
CA GLY A 163 -10.16 -3.90 12.76
C GLY A 163 -9.53 -5.29 12.86
N VAL A 164 -8.30 -5.46 12.34
CA VAL A 164 -7.62 -6.76 12.33
C VAL A 164 -7.37 -7.18 13.78
N GLU A 165 -7.72 -8.41 14.17
CA GLU A 165 -7.42 -8.97 15.50
C GLU A 165 -6.23 -9.95 15.46
N GLY A 166 -5.54 -10.19 16.58
CA GLY A 166 -4.46 -11.17 16.70
C GLY A 166 -3.10 -10.75 16.11
N ASP A 167 -2.38 -11.65 15.47
CA ASP A 167 -1.07 -11.36 14.85
C ASP A 167 -1.23 -10.62 13.52
N LEU A 168 -0.29 -9.71 13.21
CA LEU A 168 -0.24 -8.98 11.95
C LEU A 168 0.57 -9.75 10.91
N VAL A 169 -0.09 -10.40 9.95
CA VAL A 169 0.59 -11.11 8.86
C VAL A 169 0.93 -10.14 7.73
N VAL A 170 2.23 -9.99 7.42
CA VAL A 170 2.73 -9.02 6.43
C VAL A 170 3.48 -9.70 5.29
N SER A 171 3.39 -9.13 4.09
CA SER A 171 4.09 -9.60 2.88
C SER A 171 4.31 -8.47 1.88
N GLY A 172 5.24 -8.68 0.94
CA GLY A 172 5.58 -7.71 -0.10
C GLY A 172 6.87 -6.92 0.16
N GLY A 173 7.34 -6.20 -0.87
CA GLY A 173 8.69 -5.61 -0.89
C GLY A 173 9.01 -4.68 0.27
N GLY A 174 8.02 -3.92 0.78
CA GLY A 174 8.20 -3.01 1.91
C GLY A 174 8.49 -3.73 3.24
N PHE A 175 8.00 -4.96 3.41
CA PHE A 175 8.20 -5.75 4.63
C PHE A 175 9.46 -6.62 4.57
N ARG A 176 10.26 -6.53 3.51
CA ARG A 176 11.62 -7.08 3.51
C ARG A 176 12.51 -6.40 4.57
N SER A 177 12.13 -5.21 5.00
CA SER A 177 12.79 -4.48 6.07
C SER A 177 12.44 -5.06 7.43
N ASP A 178 13.45 -5.54 8.15
CA ASP A 178 13.30 -5.98 9.55
C ASP A 178 12.94 -4.78 10.45
N LEU A 179 13.50 -3.61 10.14
CA LEU A 179 13.24 -2.38 10.87
C LEU A 179 11.76 -1.97 10.78
N VAL A 180 11.14 -1.99 9.59
CA VAL A 180 9.70 -1.70 9.44
C VAL A 180 8.86 -2.70 10.24
N CYS A 181 9.21 -4.00 10.18
CA CYS A 181 8.46 -5.03 10.92
C CYS A 181 8.53 -4.81 12.43
N ARG A 182 9.71 -4.46 12.97
CA ARG A 182 9.89 -4.12 14.39
C ARG A 182 9.12 -2.87 14.79
N ILE A 183 9.21 -1.79 14.00
CA ILE A 183 8.48 -0.55 14.29
C ILE A 183 6.98 -0.82 14.31
N LEU A 184 6.46 -1.57 13.33
CA LEU A 184 5.04 -1.91 13.27
C LEU A 184 4.63 -2.76 14.49
N ALA A 185 5.45 -3.72 14.91
CA ALA A 185 5.17 -4.51 16.10
C ALA A 185 5.12 -3.64 17.37
N ASP A 186 6.17 -2.86 17.61
CA ASP A 186 6.28 -1.97 18.76
C ASP A 186 5.16 -0.93 18.82
N ALA A 187 4.82 -0.32 17.68
CA ALA A 187 3.84 0.75 17.62
C ALA A 187 2.38 0.26 17.66
N THR A 188 2.13 -0.99 17.23
CA THR A 188 0.78 -1.60 17.32
C THR A 188 0.58 -2.43 18.59
N GLY A 189 1.66 -2.74 19.31
CA GLY A 189 1.62 -3.67 20.45
C GLY A 189 1.31 -5.12 20.05
N ARG A 190 1.46 -5.47 18.76
CA ARG A 190 1.07 -6.77 18.21
C ARG A 190 2.26 -7.48 17.59
N ARG A 191 2.26 -8.80 17.68
CA ARG A 191 3.25 -9.62 16.96
C ARG A 191 3.05 -9.47 15.45
N VAL A 192 4.13 -9.18 14.74
CA VAL A 192 4.17 -9.14 13.27
C VAL A 192 4.76 -10.45 12.75
N LEU A 193 4.07 -11.09 11.82
CA LEU A 193 4.49 -12.32 11.16
C LEU A 193 4.79 -12.02 9.69
N ARG A 194 6.07 -11.88 9.35
CA ARG A 194 6.49 -11.72 7.95
C ARG A 194 6.47 -13.06 7.24
N GLN A 195 5.68 -13.18 6.18
CA GLN A 195 5.70 -14.37 5.34
C GLN A 195 6.95 -14.41 4.46
N ASP A 196 7.66 -15.53 4.47
CA ASP A 196 8.75 -15.84 3.54
C ASP A 196 8.18 -16.32 2.20
N ALA A 197 7.52 -15.39 1.51
CA ALA A 197 6.79 -15.66 0.28
C ALA A 197 7.01 -14.52 -0.70
N PRO A 198 8.01 -14.62 -1.61
CA PRO A 198 8.27 -13.57 -2.58
C PRO A 198 7.05 -13.28 -3.47
N GLU A 199 6.22 -14.29 -3.73
CA GLU A 199 5.05 -14.22 -4.61
C GLU A 199 3.74 -14.58 -3.88
N ALA A 200 3.47 -13.91 -2.76
CA ALA A 200 2.27 -14.18 -1.94
C ALA A 200 0.97 -14.13 -2.77
N GLY A 201 0.87 -13.20 -3.73
CA GLY A 201 -0.27 -13.11 -4.66
C GLY A 201 -0.39 -14.30 -5.60
N ALA A 202 0.71 -14.73 -6.23
CA ALA A 202 0.72 -15.91 -7.11
C ALA A 202 0.40 -17.20 -6.35
N ARG A 203 0.89 -17.32 -5.10
CA ARG A 203 0.53 -18.42 -4.21
C ARG A 203 -0.96 -18.39 -3.87
N GLY A 204 -1.53 -17.23 -3.58
CA GLY A 204 -2.97 -17.07 -3.37
C GLY A 204 -3.78 -17.56 -4.57
N ALA A 205 -3.33 -17.22 -5.79
CA ALA A 205 -3.93 -17.74 -7.01
C ALA A 205 -3.82 -19.26 -7.12
N ALA A 206 -2.66 -19.85 -6.77
CA ALA A 206 -2.48 -21.30 -6.77
C ALA A 206 -3.40 -22.02 -5.76
N VAL A 207 -3.57 -21.45 -4.57
CA VAL A 207 -4.55 -21.93 -3.56
C VAL A 207 -5.95 -21.98 -4.16
N CYS A 208 -6.39 -20.90 -4.81
CA CYS A 208 -7.71 -20.86 -5.47
C CYS A 208 -7.83 -21.92 -6.57
N VAL A 209 -6.78 -22.09 -7.40
CA VAL A 209 -6.78 -23.10 -8.48
C VAL A 209 -6.92 -24.51 -7.92
N LEU A 210 -6.15 -24.89 -6.90
CA LEU A 210 -6.20 -26.22 -6.30
C LEU A 210 -7.60 -26.58 -5.79
N VAL A 211 -8.28 -25.63 -5.15
CA VAL A 211 -9.65 -25.84 -4.66
C VAL A 211 -10.64 -25.91 -5.81
N SER A 212 -10.56 -24.99 -6.77
CA SER A 212 -11.48 -24.96 -7.91
C SER A 212 -11.36 -26.17 -8.84
N ALA A 213 -10.16 -26.77 -8.91
CA ALA A 213 -9.89 -28.00 -9.64
C ALA A 213 -10.33 -29.27 -8.90
N GLY A 214 -10.76 -29.15 -7.64
CA GLY A 214 -11.13 -30.29 -6.78
C GLY A 214 -9.95 -31.08 -6.23
N GLU A 215 -8.72 -30.59 -6.40
CA GLU A 215 -7.49 -31.21 -5.87
C GLU A 215 -7.38 -31.05 -4.35
N MET A 216 -7.98 -30.00 -3.79
CA MET A 216 -8.05 -29.74 -2.36
C MET A 216 -9.49 -29.42 -1.93
N PRO A 217 -9.91 -29.83 -0.72
CA PRO A 217 -11.32 -29.75 -0.31
C PRO A 217 -11.80 -28.32 -0.05
N ASP A 218 -10.91 -27.43 0.39
CA ASP A 218 -11.23 -26.06 0.77
C ASP A 218 -9.99 -25.15 0.77
N LEU A 219 -10.23 -23.84 0.81
CA LEU A 219 -9.18 -22.81 0.77
C LEU A 219 -8.22 -22.88 1.94
N LYS A 220 -8.70 -23.26 3.14
CA LYS A 220 -7.86 -23.33 4.33
C LYS A 220 -6.86 -24.48 4.19
N THR A 221 -7.34 -25.67 3.83
CA THR A 221 -6.50 -26.86 3.61
C THR A 221 -5.48 -26.60 2.49
N ALA A 222 -5.88 -25.95 1.39
CA ALA A 222 -4.97 -25.59 0.30
C ALA A 222 -3.94 -24.51 0.72
N ALA A 223 -4.34 -23.51 1.51
CA ALA A 223 -3.44 -22.49 2.01
C ALA A 223 -2.41 -23.05 3.01
N GLU A 224 -2.82 -23.98 3.88
CA GLU A 224 -1.93 -24.69 4.81
C GLU A 224 -0.92 -25.58 4.05
N ALA A 225 -1.36 -26.28 3.00
CA ALA A 225 -0.48 -27.10 2.17
C ALA A 225 0.56 -26.28 1.40
N LEU A 226 0.23 -25.05 1.03
CA LEU A 226 1.14 -24.11 0.37
C LEU A 226 1.77 -23.10 1.34
N ALA A 227 1.65 -23.30 2.65
CA ALA A 227 2.19 -22.39 3.64
C ALA A 227 3.71 -22.26 3.51
N THR A 228 4.22 -21.05 3.77
CA THR A 228 5.66 -20.78 3.82
C THR A 228 6.09 -20.51 5.24
N GLY A 229 7.41 -20.50 5.44
CA GLY A 229 7.99 -20.00 6.68
C GLY A 229 7.49 -18.59 7.01
N VAL A 230 7.46 -18.30 8.31
CA VAL A 230 7.18 -16.96 8.84
C VAL A 230 8.34 -16.54 9.75
N SER A 231 8.71 -15.26 9.67
CA SER A 231 9.63 -14.63 10.61
C SER A 231 8.81 -13.80 11.60
N PRO A 232 8.79 -14.15 12.90
CA PRO A 232 8.08 -13.40 13.91
C PRO A 232 8.90 -12.18 14.39
N PHE A 233 8.19 -11.10 14.69
CA PHE A 233 8.70 -9.89 15.34
C PHE A 233 7.77 -9.58 16.50
N ASP A 234 8.27 -9.77 17.72
CA ASP A 234 7.53 -9.51 18.95
C ASP A 234 7.62 -8.03 19.34
N PRO A 235 6.52 -7.44 19.85
CA PRO A 235 6.53 -6.05 20.30
C PRO A 235 7.44 -5.88 21.52
N ASN A 236 8.22 -4.80 21.55
CA ASN A 236 8.92 -4.36 22.74
C ASN A 236 8.04 -3.40 23.56
N PRO A 237 7.55 -3.80 24.75
CA PRO A 237 6.66 -2.98 25.57
C PRO A 237 7.33 -1.68 26.06
N ASP A 238 8.66 -1.63 26.13
CA ASP A 238 9.38 -0.41 26.55
C ASP A 238 9.20 0.74 25.54
N ASN A 239 8.86 0.43 24.29
CA ASN A 239 8.67 1.40 23.23
C ASN A 239 7.20 1.86 23.08
N GLU A 240 6.25 1.19 23.73
CA GLU A 240 4.80 1.40 23.52
C GLU A 240 4.39 2.86 23.77
N ALA A 241 4.74 3.39 24.95
CA ALA A 241 4.37 4.75 25.33
C ALA A 241 4.99 5.80 24.39
N LEU A 242 6.23 5.57 23.95
CA LEU A 242 6.95 6.46 23.05
C LEU A 242 6.34 6.44 21.65
N TYR A 243 6.02 5.26 21.10
CA TYR A 243 5.40 5.15 19.79
C TYR A 243 3.96 5.65 19.78
N ALA A 244 3.19 5.44 20.85
CA ALA A 244 1.87 6.04 21.01
C ALA A 244 1.96 7.58 20.97
N GLN A 245 2.94 8.16 21.67
CA GLN A 245 3.19 9.60 21.60
C GLN A 245 3.61 10.04 20.20
N ALA A 246 4.59 9.37 19.58
CA ALA A 246 5.09 9.72 18.26
C ALA A 246 4.00 9.64 17.17
N HIS A 247 3.17 8.60 17.21
CA HIS A 247 2.03 8.42 16.31
C HIS A 247 0.99 9.54 16.49
N SER A 248 0.69 9.93 17.73
CA SER A 248 -0.22 11.06 18.01
C SER A 248 0.30 12.38 17.43
N VAL A 249 1.60 12.66 17.58
CA VAL A 249 2.22 13.86 16.96
C VAL A 249 2.24 13.76 15.44
N TYR A 250 2.51 12.58 14.88
CA TYR A 250 2.44 12.33 13.43
C TYR A 250 1.06 12.67 12.85
N VAL A 251 -0.02 12.17 13.48
CA VAL A 251 -1.40 12.44 13.05
C VAL A 251 -1.72 13.94 13.14
N ALA A 252 -1.37 14.58 14.26
CA ALA A 252 -1.59 16.01 14.45
C ALA A 252 -0.84 16.86 13.41
N ALA A 253 0.42 16.52 13.13
CA ALA A 253 1.26 17.22 12.17
C ALA A 253 0.74 17.06 10.73
N ARG A 254 0.31 15.84 10.36
CA ARG A 254 -0.36 15.57 9.08
C ARG A 254 -1.59 16.44 8.94
N ASP A 255 -2.49 16.40 9.93
CA ASP A 255 -3.78 17.10 9.87
C ASP A 255 -3.61 18.62 9.79
N ALA A 256 -2.61 19.16 10.50
CA ALA A 256 -2.24 20.57 10.42
C ALA A 256 -1.70 20.97 9.02
N LEU A 257 -1.06 20.05 8.30
CA LEU A 257 -0.47 20.33 6.99
C LEU A 257 -1.46 20.21 5.83
N ARG A 258 -2.58 19.49 6.01
CA ARG A 258 -3.56 19.26 4.92
C ARG A 258 -4.03 20.53 4.21
N PRO A 259 -4.34 21.64 4.91
CA PRO A 259 -4.77 22.88 4.24
C PRO A 259 -3.68 23.49 3.33
N ALA A 260 -2.40 23.18 3.56
CA ALA A 260 -1.29 23.71 2.77
C ALA A 260 -1.01 22.89 1.51
N TRP A 261 -1.43 21.62 1.45
CA TRP A 261 -1.15 20.74 0.32
C TRP A 261 -1.70 21.24 -1.02
N PRO A 262 -2.94 21.77 -1.14
CA PRO A 262 -3.42 22.37 -2.38
C PRO A 262 -2.56 23.55 -2.82
N LEU A 263 -2.16 24.42 -1.89
CA LEU A 263 -1.30 25.58 -2.19
C LEU A 263 0.07 25.14 -2.71
N MET A 264 0.64 24.08 -2.15
CA MET A 264 1.90 23.49 -2.66
C MET A 264 1.75 22.87 -4.05
N ARG A 265 0.56 22.36 -4.40
CA ARG A 265 0.26 21.84 -5.74
C ARG A 265 0.11 22.97 -6.76
N GLU A 266 -0.59 24.04 -6.41
CA GLU A 266 -0.70 25.26 -7.20
C GLU A 266 0.69 25.86 -7.46
N LEU A 267 1.52 25.98 -6.42
CA LEU A 267 2.88 26.48 -6.55
C LEU A 267 3.72 25.63 -7.53
N ARG A 268 3.65 24.30 -7.42
CA ARG A 268 4.35 23.38 -8.34
C ARG A 268 3.91 23.54 -9.80
N ALA A 269 2.61 23.67 -10.04
CA ALA A 269 2.08 23.89 -11.39
C ALA A 269 2.59 25.21 -11.96
N ALA A 270 2.50 26.30 -11.18
CA ALA A 270 2.96 27.63 -11.60
C ALA A 270 4.47 27.71 -11.87
N THR A 271 5.29 26.86 -11.23
CA THR A 271 6.73 26.78 -11.50
C THR A 271 7.05 25.92 -12.73
N ALA A 272 6.29 24.84 -12.97
CA ALA A 272 6.52 23.95 -14.11
C ALA A 272 6.18 24.60 -15.46
N GLU A 273 5.18 25.49 -15.49
CA GLU A 273 4.79 26.25 -16.70
C GLU A 273 5.84 27.27 -17.16
N LYS A 274 6.86 27.57 -16.33
CA LYS A 274 7.93 28.52 -16.67
C LYS A 274 9.17 27.86 -17.28
N GLU A 275 9.24 26.53 -17.27
CA GLU A 275 10.39 25.76 -17.78
C GLU A 275 10.16 25.20 -19.20
N ASN A 276 8.99 25.45 -19.80
CA ASN A 276 8.66 25.18 -21.21
C ASN A 276 8.53 26.50 -22.00
#